data_AF-X1DSM5-F1
#
_entry.id   AF-X1DSM5-F1
#
_cell.length_a   1.000
_cell.length_b   1.000
_cell.length_c   1.000
_cell.angle_alpha   90.00
_cell.angle_beta   90.00
_cell.angle_gamma   90.00
#
_symmetry.space_group_name_H-M   'P 1'
#
loop_
_entity.id
_entity.type
_entity.pdbx_description
1 polymer ?
#
loop_
_entity_poly.entity_id
_entity_poly.type
_entity_poly.pdbx_seq_one_letter_code
_entity_poly.pdbx_strand_id
1 'polypeptide(L)'
;NMDYYGGNRDAPVYQDLNISMGNNDNLIVGLTHGHQVSPRGDRSQLELIAFEKSFNILISGHTHKEEIFLQKDILLLNPGSVTGAWSFVASGNPSFITLSITGKMGEINVVLYQYDIRAAKLKDLKSYFVFENNKIRHKF
;
A
#
# COMPACT_ATOMS: atom_id res chain seq x y z
N ASN A 1 -6.46 11.83 16.57
CA ASN A 1 -6.21 11.29 15.22
C ASN A 1 -4.84 11.78 14.77
N MET A 2 -3.96 10.88 14.29
CA MET A 2 -2.59 11.23 13.86
C MET A 2 -2.59 12.27 12.72
N ASP A 3 -3.71 12.33 11.97
CA ASP A 3 -4.03 13.37 10.98
C ASP A 3 -4.08 14.81 11.52
N TYR A 4 -4.34 15.01 12.82
CA TYR A 4 -4.65 16.33 13.38
C TYR A 4 -3.49 16.96 14.18
N TYR A 5 -2.51 16.16 14.63
CA TYR A 5 -1.46 16.66 15.55
C TYR A 5 -0.05 16.07 15.37
N GLY A 6 0.24 15.22 14.38
CA GLY A 6 1.54 14.53 14.41
C GLY A 6 2.07 13.89 13.14
N GLY A 7 1.62 14.31 11.96
CA GLY A 7 2.47 14.15 10.77
C GLY A 7 3.56 15.20 10.83
N ASN A 8 4.83 14.79 10.94
CA ASN A 8 5.98 15.70 10.89
C ASN A 8 5.79 16.68 9.71
N ARG A 9 5.56 17.98 9.97
CA ARG A 9 5.26 18.98 8.92
C ARG A 9 6.38 19.06 7.87
N ASP A 10 7.56 18.62 8.26
CA ASP A 10 8.78 18.60 7.45
C ASP A 10 9.10 17.21 6.85
N ALA A 11 8.26 16.19 7.07
CA ALA A 11 8.46 14.90 6.41
C ALA A 11 8.17 15.04 4.91
N PRO A 12 9.04 14.45 4.05
CA PRO A 12 8.78 14.45 2.62
C PRO A 12 7.45 13.76 2.33
N VAL A 13 6.61 14.41 1.53
CA VAL A 13 5.25 13.93 1.17
C VAL A 13 5.31 12.56 0.50
N TYR A 14 6.42 12.27 -0.17
CA TYR A 14 6.70 11.02 -0.86
C TYR A 14 8.11 10.54 -0.52
N GLN A 15 8.24 9.23 -0.34
CA GLN A 15 9.51 8.53 -0.32
C GLN A 15 9.44 7.38 -1.31
N ASP A 16 10.59 6.94 -1.83
CA ASP A 16 10.66 5.83 -2.75
C ASP A 16 11.78 4.85 -2.40
N LEU A 17 11.55 3.59 -2.73
CA LEU A 17 12.52 2.51 -2.64
C LEU A 17 12.65 1.85 -4.01
N ASN A 18 13.87 1.85 -4.54
CA ASN A 18 14.19 1.22 -5.81
C ASN A 18 14.76 -0.18 -5.57
N ILE A 19 14.18 -1.18 -6.23
CA ILE A 19 14.57 -2.59 -6.11
C ILE A 19 14.98 -3.08 -7.50
N SER A 20 16.27 -3.41 -7.67
CA SER A 20 16.78 -3.95 -8.93
C SER A 20 16.33 -5.40 -9.12
N MET A 21 15.72 -5.67 -10.27
CA MET A 21 15.18 -6.97 -10.64
C MET A 21 16.16 -7.74 -11.52
N GLY A 22 16.04 -9.07 -11.55
CA GLY A 22 16.96 -9.95 -12.27
C GLY A 22 16.98 -9.78 -13.80
N ASN A 23 16.00 -9.08 -14.35
CA ASN A 23 15.86 -8.76 -15.77
C ASN A 23 16.33 -7.33 -16.14
N ASN A 24 17.08 -6.67 -15.25
CA ASN A 24 17.51 -5.26 -15.35
C ASN A 24 16.38 -4.22 -15.28
N ASP A 25 15.15 -4.62 -14.94
CA ASP A 25 14.09 -3.67 -14.58
C ASP A 25 14.30 -3.18 -13.13
N ASN A 26 13.77 -2.00 -12.81
CA ASN A 26 13.68 -1.51 -11.45
C ASN A 26 12.21 -1.50 -11.02
N LEU A 27 11.91 -2.17 -9.91
CA LEU A 27 10.63 -2.06 -9.22
C LEU A 27 10.71 -0.88 -8.23
N ILE A 28 9.87 0.13 -8.42
CA ILE A 28 9.85 1.34 -7.59
C ILE A 28 8.64 1.27 -6.66
N VAL A 29 8.91 1.27 -5.35
CA VAL A 29 7.90 1.31 -4.30
C VAL A 29 7.83 2.72 -3.73
N GLY A 30 6.72 3.41 -3.98
CA GLY A 30 6.42 4.71 -3.39
C GLY A 30 5.72 4.58 -2.05
N LEU A 31 5.99 5.50 -1.14
CA LEU A 31 5.34 5.64 0.15
C LEU A 31 4.81 7.08 0.30
N THR A 32 3.55 7.21 0.72
CA THR A 32 2.96 8.50 1.09
C THR A 32 1.97 8.34 2.23
N HIS A 33 1.74 9.41 2.99
CA HIS A 33 0.68 9.41 4.00
C HIS A 33 -0.71 9.38 3.35
N GLY A 34 -0.92 10.07 2.23
CA GLY A 34 -2.20 10.10 1.50
C GLY A 34 -3.19 11.18 1.95
N HIS A 35 -2.78 12.12 2.81
CA HIS A 35 -3.62 13.26 3.26
C HIS A 35 -3.94 14.25 2.13
N GLN A 36 -3.13 14.28 1.08
CA GLN A 36 -3.27 15.13 -0.09
C GLN A 36 -4.32 14.63 -1.09
N VAL A 37 -4.85 13.42 -0.90
CA VAL A 37 -5.82 12.78 -1.81
C VAL A 37 -7.25 13.14 -1.41
N SER A 38 -8.05 13.66 -2.35
CA SER A 38 -9.41 14.13 -2.10
C SER A 38 -10.36 13.81 -3.27
N PRO A 39 -11.37 12.92 -3.12
CA PRO A 39 -11.85 12.34 -1.86
C PRO A 39 -10.84 11.42 -1.16
N ARG A 40 -10.92 11.34 0.17
CA ARG A 40 -9.99 10.56 1.00
C ARG A 40 -9.94 9.10 0.56
N GLY A 41 -8.77 8.64 0.12
CA GLY A 41 -8.58 7.27 -0.36
C GLY A 41 -9.09 7.01 -1.79
N ASP A 42 -9.33 8.06 -2.58
CA ASP A 42 -9.71 7.92 -3.99
C ASP A 42 -8.62 7.17 -4.78
N ARG A 43 -8.98 5.99 -5.27
CA ARG A 43 -8.03 5.09 -5.95
C ARG A 43 -7.52 5.67 -7.26
N SER A 44 -8.35 6.41 -7.99
CA SER A 44 -7.96 7.04 -9.26
C SER A 44 -6.90 8.12 -9.06
N GLN A 45 -6.99 8.92 -7.99
CA GLN A 45 -5.93 9.86 -7.63
C GLN A 45 -4.66 9.19 -7.12
N LEU A 46 -4.78 8.14 -6.32
CA LEU A 46 -3.62 7.35 -5.90
C LEU A 46 -2.91 6.72 -7.11
N GLU A 47 -3.67 6.17 -8.05
CA GLU A 47 -3.14 5.68 -9.33
C GLU A 47 -2.43 6.79 -10.12
N LEU A 48 -3.04 7.96 -10.23
CA LEU A 48 -2.44 9.11 -10.93
C LEU A 48 -1.12 9.53 -10.29
N ILE A 49 -1.07 9.64 -8.97
CA ILE A 49 0.15 9.97 -8.21
C ILE A 49 1.24 8.93 -8.47
N ALA A 50 0.89 7.65 -8.41
CA ALA A 50 1.83 6.56 -8.68
C ALA A 50 2.37 6.63 -10.12
N PHE A 51 1.47 6.86 -11.08
CA PHE A 51 1.82 7.00 -12.49
C PHE A 51 2.76 8.18 -12.74
N GLU A 52 2.42 9.38 -12.25
CA GLU A 52 3.23 10.60 -12.42
C GLU A 52 4.63 10.46 -11.80
N LYS A 53 4.76 9.65 -10.74
CA LYS A 53 6.03 9.40 -10.06
C LYS A 53 6.74 8.12 -10.50
N SER A 54 6.21 7.42 -11.49
CA SER A 54 6.73 6.14 -11.97
C SER A 54 6.82 5.05 -10.89
N PHE A 55 5.92 5.07 -9.91
CA PHE A 55 5.81 4.04 -8.89
C PHE A 55 5.04 2.83 -9.43
N ASN A 56 5.59 1.63 -9.26
CA ASN A 56 4.90 0.38 -9.58
C ASN A 56 4.02 -0.07 -8.41
N ILE A 57 4.47 0.16 -7.18
CA ILE A 57 3.72 -0.07 -5.94
C ILE A 57 3.59 1.27 -5.22
N LEU A 58 2.38 1.66 -4.84
CA LEU A 58 2.16 2.83 -3.97
C LEU A 58 1.57 2.37 -2.64
N ILE A 59 2.31 2.60 -1.56
CA ILE A 59 1.85 2.42 -0.19
C ILE A 59 1.31 3.75 0.29
N SER A 60 0.03 3.78 0.67
CA SER A 60 -0.67 4.94 1.19
C SER A 60 -1.28 4.65 2.57
N GLY A 61 -1.48 5.70 3.36
CA GLY A 61 -2.12 5.61 4.68
C GLY A 61 -3.38 6.46 4.76
N HIS A 62 -3.49 7.25 5.83
CA HIS A 62 -4.54 8.22 6.11
C HIS A 62 -5.94 7.61 6.33
N THR A 63 -6.49 6.82 5.41
CA THR A 63 -7.83 6.22 5.53
C THR A 63 -8.00 5.33 6.78
N HIS A 64 -6.91 4.76 7.29
CA HIS A 64 -6.85 3.68 8.29
C HIS A 64 -7.62 2.41 7.87
N LYS A 65 -8.04 2.33 6.60
CA LYS A 65 -8.76 1.19 6.05
C LYS A 65 -7.78 0.39 5.22
N GLU A 66 -7.55 -0.84 5.64
CA GLU A 66 -6.66 -1.73 4.94
C GLU A 66 -7.17 -2.09 3.54
N GLU A 67 -6.26 -2.18 2.57
CA GLU A 67 -6.59 -2.47 1.19
C GLU A 67 -5.39 -3.03 0.42
N ILE A 68 -5.65 -4.05 -0.41
CA ILE A 68 -4.77 -4.51 -1.49
C ILE A 68 -5.56 -4.33 -2.77
N PHE A 69 -5.10 -3.47 -3.67
CA PHE A 69 -5.82 -3.20 -4.92
C PHE A 69 -4.86 -3.04 -6.09
N LEU A 70 -5.02 -3.86 -7.12
CA LEU A 70 -4.31 -3.69 -8.38
C LEU A 70 -5.17 -2.85 -9.32
N GLN A 71 -4.72 -1.64 -9.63
CA GLN A 71 -5.38 -0.77 -10.59
C GLN A 71 -4.53 -0.69 -11.86
N LYS A 72 -5.05 -1.26 -12.94
CA LYS A 72 -4.32 -1.46 -14.21
C LYS A 72 -3.04 -2.27 -13.96
N ASP A 73 -1.89 -1.62 -13.94
CA ASP A 73 -0.56 -2.23 -13.76
C ASP A 73 0.14 -1.75 -12.47
N ILE A 74 -0.55 -0.95 -11.63
CA ILE A 74 -0.01 -0.33 -10.40
C ILE A 74 -0.68 -0.97 -9.18
N LEU A 75 0.14 -1.43 -8.23
CA LEU A 75 -0.34 -2.02 -6.98
C LEU A 75 -0.48 -0.95 -5.90
N LEU A 76 -1.73 -0.66 -5.54
CA LEU A 76 -2.08 0.25 -4.45
C LEU A 76 -2.25 -0.56 -3.16
N LEU A 77 -1.47 -0.20 -2.14
CA LEU A 77 -1.49 -0.83 -0.84
C LEU A 77 -1.86 0.19 0.24
N ASN A 78 -2.76 -0.20 1.14
CA ASN A 78 -3.00 0.50 2.39
C ASN A 78 -2.91 -0.49 3.54
N PRO A 79 -1.94 -0.36 4.46
CA PRO A 79 -1.81 -1.29 5.57
C PRO A 79 -2.91 -1.09 6.64
N GLY A 80 -3.70 -0.01 6.56
CA GLY A 80 -4.62 0.42 7.59
C GLY A 80 -3.89 0.98 8.81
N SER A 81 -4.32 0.62 10.02
CA SER A 81 -3.72 1.11 11.27
C SER A 81 -3.27 -0.05 12.14
N VAL A 82 -1.97 -0.16 12.43
CA VAL A 82 -1.43 -1.25 13.27
C VAL A 82 -1.98 -1.25 14.70
N THR A 83 -2.43 -0.10 15.19
CA THR A 83 -3.04 0.04 16.53
C THR A 83 -4.56 0.06 16.50
N GLY A 84 -5.18 -0.01 15.32
CA GLY A 84 -6.63 0.13 15.18
C GLY A 84 -7.13 1.55 15.48
N ALA A 85 -6.30 2.57 15.23
CA ALA A 85 -6.70 3.95 15.46
C ALA A 85 -7.95 4.31 14.65
N TRP A 86 -8.92 4.95 15.30
CA TRP A 86 -10.17 5.32 14.64
C TRP A 86 -9.95 6.36 13.53
N SER A 87 -10.76 6.27 12.47
CA SER A 87 -10.87 7.26 11.40
C SER A 87 -12.32 7.33 10.91
N PHE A 88 -12.68 8.39 10.18
CA PHE A 88 -14.02 8.54 9.58
C PHE A 88 -14.39 7.44 8.55
N VAL A 89 -13.43 6.60 8.15
CA VAL A 89 -13.58 5.60 7.08
C VAL A 89 -13.39 4.16 7.57
N ALA A 90 -12.70 3.96 8.71
CA ALA A 90 -12.27 2.63 9.17
C ALA A 90 -12.98 2.17 10.45
N SER A 91 -13.06 0.85 10.64
CA SER A 91 -13.75 0.19 11.77
C SER A 91 -12.98 0.25 13.10
N GLY A 92 -11.70 0.67 13.08
CA GLY A 92 -10.82 0.66 14.24
C GLY A 92 -10.15 -0.69 14.52
N ASN A 93 -10.24 -1.65 13.59
CA ASN A 93 -9.52 -2.92 13.71
C ASN A 93 -8.01 -2.72 13.39
N PRO A 94 -7.09 -3.28 14.21
CA PRO A 94 -5.68 -3.31 13.91
C PRO A 94 -5.38 -4.05 12.62
N SER A 95 -4.50 -3.51 11.79
CA SER A 95 -4.09 -4.15 10.54
C SER A 95 -2.68 -3.76 10.11
N PHE A 96 -2.02 -4.64 9.35
CA PHE A 96 -0.75 -4.37 8.71
C PHE A 96 -0.55 -5.28 7.49
N ILE A 97 0.36 -4.90 6.59
CA ILE A 97 0.72 -5.67 5.41
C ILE A 97 2.17 -6.14 5.51
N THR A 98 2.44 -7.39 5.13
CA THR A 98 3.78 -7.84 4.74
C THR A 98 3.88 -7.89 3.22
N LEU A 99 4.97 -7.35 2.70
CA LEU A 99 5.29 -7.31 1.28
C LEU A 99 6.62 -8.04 1.07
N SER A 100 6.57 -9.18 0.37
CA SER A 100 7.76 -9.97 0.03
C SER A 100 7.99 -9.94 -1.47
N ILE A 101 9.19 -9.51 -1.88
CA ILE A 101 9.55 -9.33 -3.30
C ILE A 101 10.75 -10.21 -3.62
N THR A 102 10.61 -11.10 -4.61
CA THR A 102 11.68 -12.00 -5.06
C THR A 102 12.29 -11.47 -6.35
N GLY A 103 13.41 -10.74 -6.23
CA GLY A 103 14.03 -10.02 -7.35
C GLY A 103 14.37 -10.86 -8.60
N LYS A 104 14.73 -12.14 -8.44
CA LYS A 104 15.07 -13.02 -9.57
C LYS A 104 13.88 -13.39 -10.47
N MET A 105 12.69 -13.50 -9.88
CA MET A 105 11.49 -14.04 -10.55
C MET A 105 10.38 -13.01 -10.71
N GLY A 106 10.56 -11.79 -10.22
CA GLY A 106 9.49 -10.78 -10.25
C GLY A 106 8.33 -11.07 -9.30
N GLU A 107 8.42 -12.10 -8.46
CA GLU A 107 7.30 -12.50 -7.61
C GLU A 107 7.08 -11.50 -6.47
N ILE A 108 5.82 -11.09 -6.31
CA ILE A 108 5.37 -10.19 -5.26
C ILE A 108 4.29 -10.91 -4.47
N ASN A 109 4.54 -11.15 -3.19
CA ASN A 109 3.59 -11.74 -2.26
C ASN A 109 3.17 -10.68 -1.25
N VAL A 110 1.86 -10.45 -1.15
CA VAL A 110 1.28 -9.49 -0.21
C VAL A 110 0.38 -10.25 0.75
N VAL A 111 0.64 -10.10 2.05
CA VAL A 111 -0.26 -10.63 3.09
C VAL A 111 -0.77 -9.49 3.93
N LEU A 112 -2.08 -9.27 3.89
CA LEU A 112 -2.77 -8.33 4.75
C LEU A 112 -3.28 -9.07 5.99
N TYR A 113 -2.84 -8.64 7.16
CA TYR A 113 -3.34 -9.10 8.45
C TYR A 113 -4.30 -8.08 9.02
N GLN A 114 -5.45 -8.54 9.49
CA GLN A 114 -6.40 -7.74 10.26
C GLN A 114 -6.82 -8.49 11.52
N TYR A 115 -6.74 -7.82 12.66
CA TYR A 115 -7.29 -8.32 13.91
C TYR A 115 -8.70 -7.77 14.12
N ASP A 116 -9.69 -8.65 14.07
CA ASP A 116 -11.07 -8.32 14.41
C ASP A 116 -11.21 -8.29 15.94
N ILE A 117 -11.24 -7.08 16.51
CA ILE A 117 -11.30 -6.89 17.97
C ILE A 117 -12.56 -7.52 18.56
N ARG A 118 -13.70 -7.45 17.84
CA ARG A 118 -14.99 -7.93 18.35
C ARG A 118 -15.04 -9.45 18.37
N ALA A 119 -14.50 -10.09 17.34
CA ALA A 119 -14.42 -11.54 17.27
C ALA A 119 -13.18 -12.12 17.98
N ALA A 120 -12.28 -11.27 18.48
CA ALA A 120 -10.96 -11.63 19.01
C ALA A 120 -10.17 -12.56 18.07
N LYS A 121 -10.27 -12.31 16.75
CA LYS A 121 -9.77 -13.23 15.72
C LYS A 121 -8.88 -12.51 14.71
N LEU A 122 -7.72 -13.12 14.43
CA LEU A 122 -6.87 -12.70 13.31
C LEU A 122 -7.40 -13.28 11.99
N LYS A 123 -7.50 -12.41 10.99
CA LYS A 123 -7.82 -12.74 9.59
C LYS A 123 -6.62 -12.35 8.75
N ASP A 124 -6.33 -13.15 7.72
CA ASP A 124 -5.33 -12.83 6.72
C ASP A 124 -5.89 -12.95 5.30
N LEU A 125 -5.45 -12.05 4.42
CA LEU A 125 -5.71 -12.07 2.99
C LEU A 125 -4.37 -12.15 2.26
N LYS A 126 -4.17 -13.23 1.51
CA LYS A 126 -2.98 -13.44 0.69
C LYS A 126 -3.28 -13.06 -0.76
N SER A 127 -2.41 -12.25 -1.34
CA SER A 127 -2.48 -11.84 -2.74
C SER A 127 -1.11 -12.03 -3.40
N TYR A 128 -1.13 -12.53 -4.62
CA TYR A 128 0.06 -12.95 -5.35
C TYR A 128 0.11 -12.21 -6.68
N PHE A 129 1.23 -11.56 -6.95
CA PHE A 129 1.46 -10.79 -8.16
C PHE A 129 2.80 -11.15 -8.78
N VAL A 130 2.97 -10.77 -10.04
CA VAL A 130 4.22 -10.82 -10.77
C VAL A 130 4.52 -9.45 -11.36
N PHE A 131 5.77 -9.03 -11.23
CA PHE A 131 6.32 -7.86 -11.90
C PHE A 131 7.12 -8.30 -13.12
N GLU A 132 6.69 -7.85 -14.29
CA GLU A 132 7.32 -8.16 -15.58
C GLU A 132 7.08 -7.01 -16.56
N ASN A 133 8.08 -6.65 -17.35
CA ASN A 133 7.97 -5.59 -18.37
C ASN A 133 7.42 -4.27 -17.78
N ASN A 134 7.95 -3.89 -16.62
CA ASN A 134 7.52 -2.72 -15.84
C ASN A 134 6.02 -2.70 -15.43
N LYS A 135 5.37 -3.86 -15.34
CA LYS A 135 3.93 -3.98 -15.01
C LYS A 135 3.70 -5.03 -13.94
N ILE A 136 2.74 -4.75 -13.05
CA ILE A 136 2.29 -5.72 -12.04
C ILE A 136 1.01 -6.40 -12.52
N ARG A 137 0.95 -7.73 -12.42
CA ARG A 137 -0.23 -8.54 -12.77
C ARG A 137 -0.57 -9.53 -11.67
N HIS A 138 -1.83 -9.93 -11.59
CA HIS A 138 -2.23 -11.07 -10.75
C HIS A 138 -1.53 -12.34 -11.23
N LYS A 139 -1.02 -13.12 -10.28
CA LYS A 139 -0.40 -14.42 -10.56
C LYS A 139 -1.43 -15.56 -10.60
N PHE A 140 -2.51 -15.43 -9.83
CA PHE A 140 -3.61 -16.38 -9.72
C PHE A 140 -4.95 -15.65 -9.65
#